data_AF-A0A9P6S564-F1
#
_entry.id   AF-A0A9P6S564-F1
#
_cell.length_a   1.000
_cell.length_b   1.000
_cell.length_c   1.000
_cell.angle_alpha   90.00
_cell.angle_beta   90.00
_cell.angle_gamma   90.00
#
_symmetry.space_group_name_H-M   'P 1'
#
loop_
_entity.id
_entity.type
_entity.pdbx_description
1 polymer ?
#
loop_
_entity_poly.entity_id
_entity_poly.type
_entity_poly.pdbx_seq_one_letter_code
_entity_poly.pdbx_strand_id
1 'polypeptide(L)'
;MTKDKEKQQLEKQFADTHDNEPSFSSSGTPLPALPETPSAPPEYLYEVQLPRVCCITLNETDKIRLLGVPPVLVSPIRNAITSSWGQIQAEQIYYGAHEFKLLGMPWRLQGNESITARTLIVSVLRTMAVNGWNMIQAADVSKKEHGKDALFFETIDPSLGVVRPDEVDMFAMSFNSSDKLRVIGNVPHSITTAVKQAIQAQWPSGIHKECAILRAHEFKLRGNPWRPHGAETVYSRMFLSQLLANIRAQGFKLYTSVDISHGQDEKHETETWVFRRVGRTWS
;
A
#
# COMPACT_ATOMS: atom_id res chain seq x y z
N MET A 1 12.98 -47.44 -20.88
CA MET A 1 11.64 -48.05 -20.94
C MET A 1 10.67 -46.97 -21.35
N THR A 2 10.19 -47.09 -22.58
CA THR A 2 9.68 -46.03 -23.45
C THR A 2 8.15 -45.91 -23.37
N LYS A 3 7.65 -44.71 -23.71
CA LYS A 3 6.26 -44.21 -23.70
C LYS A 3 5.22 -45.02 -24.49
N ASP A 4 5.57 -46.20 -24.99
CA ASP A 4 4.70 -47.05 -25.82
C ASP A 4 3.90 -48.09 -25.02
N LYS A 5 4.18 -48.27 -23.73
CA LYS A 5 3.40 -49.20 -22.87
C LYS A 5 2.18 -48.56 -22.20
N GLU A 6 2.17 -47.24 -21.98
CA GLU A 6 0.99 -46.54 -21.42
C GLU A 6 -0.09 -46.31 -22.49
N LYS A 7 0.29 -46.14 -23.76
CA LYS A 7 -0.67 -45.93 -24.85
C LYS A 7 -1.49 -47.18 -25.18
N GLN A 8 -0.91 -48.38 -25.02
CA GLN A 8 -1.60 -49.66 -25.24
C GLN A 8 -2.55 -50.09 -24.10
N GLN A 9 -2.49 -49.45 -22.92
CA GLN A 9 -3.45 -49.69 -21.84
C GLN A 9 -4.68 -48.77 -21.93
N LEU A 10 -4.56 -47.59 -22.53
CA LEU A 10 -5.68 -46.65 -22.72
C LEU A 10 -6.59 -47.02 -23.91
N GLU A 11 -6.05 -47.60 -24.99
CA GLU A 11 -6.83 -47.97 -26.18
C GLU A 11 -7.67 -49.26 -26.00
N LYS A 12 -7.44 -50.05 -24.94
CA LYS A 12 -8.26 -51.23 -24.60
C LYS A 12 -9.46 -50.94 -23.69
N GLN A 13 -9.53 -49.73 -23.11
CA GLN A 13 -10.66 -49.33 -22.26
C GLN A 13 -11.79 -48.61 -23.02
N PHE A 14 -11.59 -48.30 -24.31
CA PHE A 14 -12.55 -47.56 -25.15
C PHE A 14 -13.34 -48.42 -26.15
N ALA A 15 -13.20 -49.76 -26.13
CA ALA A 15 -13.78 -50.64 -27.13
C ALA A 15 -14.99 -51.49 -26.67
N ASP A 16 -15.37 -51.46 -25.39
CA ASP A 16 -16.51 -52.25 -24.87
C ASP A 16 -17.51 -51.35 -24.14
N THR A 17 -18.33 -50.62 -24.89
CA THR A 17 -19.68 -50.20 -24.48
C THR A 17 -20.39 -49.54 -25.67
N HIS A 18 -20.87 -50.34 -26.61
CA HIS A 18 -22.07 -50.02 -27.38
C HIS A 18 -23.18 -50.98 -26.92
N ASP A 19 -24.41 -50.48 -26.93
CA ASP A 19 -25.68 -51.16 -26.66
C ASP A 19 -26.11 -51.24 -25.19
N ASN A 20 -26.79 -50.17 -24.74
CA ASN A 20 -28.12 -50.28 -24.13
C ASN A 20 -28.68 -48.87 -23.91
N GLU A 21 -29.70 -48.49 -24.69
CA GLU A 21 -30.62 -47.41 -24.29
C GLU A 21 -31.56 -47.93 -23.21
N PRO A 22 -31.72 -47.19 -22.09
CA PRO A 22 -32.96 -47.21 -21.35
C PRO A 22 -33.65 -45.84 -21.49
N SER A 23 -34.89 -45.90 -21.97
CA SER A 23 -35.86 -44.81 -21.89
C SER A 23 -36.11 -44.45 -20.42
N PHE A 24 -35.85 -43.20 -20.05
CA PHE A 24 -36.23 -42.68 -18.73
C PHE A 24 -37.00 -41.36 -18.84
N SER A 25 -38.16 -41.41 -18.18
CA SER A 25 -39.20 -40.40 -18.05
C SER A 25 -38.71 -39.06 -17.51
N SER A 26 -39.30 -37.97 -18.01
CA SER A 26 -39.16 -36.62 -17.47
C SER A 26 -39.67 -36.55 -16.02
N SER A 27 -38.76 -36.54 -15.05
CA SER A 27 -39.02 -36.05 -13.70
C SER A 27 -38.05 -34.89 -13.43
N GLY A 28 -38.59 -33.69 -13.37
CA GLY A 28 -37.82 -32.46 -13.15
C GLY A 28 -37.40 -32.36 -11.69
N THR A 29 -36.17 -32.73 -11.37
CA THR A 29 -35.47 -32.21 -10.19
C THR A 29 -35.05 -30.77 -10.46
N PRO A 30 -35.39 -29.79 -9.58
CA PRO A 30 -34.85 -28.45 -9.71
C PRO A 30 -33.33 -28.50 -9.59
N LEU A 31 -32.62 -27.84 -10.50
CA LEU A 31 -31.19 -27.60 -10.37
C LEU A 31 -30.91 -26.94 -9.01
N PRO A 32 -29.82 -27.30 -8.31
CA PRO A 32 -29.42 -26.59 -7.11
C PRO A 32 -29.24 -25.12 -7.45
N ALA A 33 -29.81 -24.24 -6.62
CA ALA A 33 -29.60 -22.80 -6.76
C ALA A 33 -28.09 -22.53 -6.84
N LEU A 34 -27.68 -21.80 -7.88
CA LEU A 34 -26.31 -21.29 -7.97
C LEU A 34 -26.00 -20.54 -6.67
N PRO A 35 -24.77 -20.65 -6.13
CA PRO A 35 -24.38 -19.83 -4.99
C PRO A 35 -24.72 -18.37 -5.30
N GLU A 36 -25.51 -17.73 -4.45
CA GLU A 36 -25.83 -16.31 -4.61
C GLU A 36 -24.51 -15.56 -4.74
N THR A 37 -24.35 -14.84 -5.86
CA THR A 37 -23.24 -13.90 -6.01
C THR A 37 -23.19 -13.03 -4.76
N PRO A 38 -22.04 -12.88 -4.09
CA PRO A 38 -21.99 -12.11 -2.86
C PRO A 38 -22.59 -10.74 -3.12
N SER A 39 -23.58 -10.36 -2.30
CA SER A 39 -24.22 -9.07 -2.44
C SER A 39 -23.21 -7.95 -2.23
N ALA A 40 -23.46 -6.80 -2.86
CA ALA A 40 -22.65 -5.62 -2.58
C ALA A 40 -22.70 -5.32 -1.08
N PRO A 41 -21.59 -4.84 -0.47
CA PRO A 41 -21.60 -4.36 0.89
C PRO A 41 -22.66 -3.26 1.03
N PRO A 42 -23.27 -3.12 2.23
CA PRO A 42 -24.34 -2.14 2.44
C PRO A 42 -23.87 -0.75 2.01
N GLU A 43 -24.74 -0.04 1.29
CA GLU A 43 -24.51 1.37 1.00
C GLU A 43 -24.38 2.12 2.33
N TYR A 44 -23.21 2.72 2.56
CA TYR A 44 -23.04 3.61 3.70
C TYR A 44 -23.95 4.82 3.48
N LEU A 45 -24.89 5.05 4.40
CA LEU A 45 -25.77 6.21 4.41
C LEU A 45 -24.94 7.47 4.73
N TYR A 46 -24.34 8.06 3.70
CA TYR A 46 -23.37 9.16 3.82
C TYR A 46 -23.96 10.49 4.29
N GLU A 47 -25.27 10.67 4.21
CA GLU A 47 -25.84 12.02 4.12
C GLU A 47 -26.06 12.73 5.46
N VAL A 48 -25.93 12.06 6.61
CA VAL A 48 -26.50 12.62 7.86
C VAL A 48 -25.51 12.83 9.00
N GLN A 49 -24.31 12.24 9.01
CA GLN A 49 -23.43 12.32 10.19
C GLN A 49 -21.96 12.59 9.87
N LEU A 50 -21.39 13.59 10.55
CA LEU A 50 -19.96 13.87 10.61
C LEU A 50 -19.37 13.29 11.91
N PRO A 51 -18.11 12.80 11.91
CA PRO A 51 -17.24 12.66 10.75
C PRO A 51 -17.68 11.51 9.83
N ARG A 52 -17.53 11.68 8.52
CA ARG A 52 -17.69 10.56 7.57
C ARG A 52 -16.37 9.80 7.49
N VAL A 53 -16.45 8.47 7.41
CA VAL A 53 -15.29 7.59 7.29
C VAL A 53 -15.30 6.87 5.94
N CYS A 54 -14.14 6.73 5.31
CA CYS A 54 -13.94 5.88 4.14
C CYS A 54 -12.63 5.08 4.25
N CYS A 55 -12.44 4.14 3.33
CA CYS A 55 -11.28 3.25 3.35
C CYS A 55 -10.67 3.09 1.95
N ILE A 56 -9.34 3.06 1.88
CA ILE A 56 -8.59 2.69 0.68
C ILE A 56 -7.75 1.47 1.00
N THR A 57 -7.80 0.43 0.17
CA THR A 57 -7.05 -0.81 0.37
C THR A 57 -6.14 -1.13 -0.82
N LEU A 58 -4.99 -1.72 -0.51
CA LEU A 58 -4.02 -2.21 -1.48
C LEU A 58 -4.20 -3.72 -1.64
N ASN A 59 -4.58 -4.17 -2.83
CA ASN A 59 -5.02 -5.54 -3.06
C ASN A 59 -4.13 -6.26 -4.06
N GLU A 60 -3.99 -7.57 -3.86
CA GLU A 60 -3.14 -8.43 -4.70
C GLU A 60 -1.74 -7.80 -4.88
N THR A 61 -1.22 -7.74 -6.10
CA THR A 61 0.08 -7.14 -6.42
C THR A 61 -0.01 -5.76 -7.06
N ASP A 62 -1.21 -5.36 -7.50
CA ASP A 62 -1.37 -4.22 -8.42
C ASP A 62 -2.74 -3.50 -8.34
N LYS A 63 -3.58 -3.77 -7.33
CA LYS A 63 -4.91 -3.15 -7.24
C LYS A 63 -5.02 -2.14 -6.11
N ILE A 64 -5.81 -1.09 -6.33
CA ILE A 64 -6.28 -0.14 -5.31
C ILE A 64 -7.80 -0.19 -5.31
N ARG A 65 -8.42 -0.38 -4.13
CA ARG A 65 -9.88 -0.28 -3.99
C ARG A 65 -10.26 0.90 -3.13
N LEU A 66 -11.26 1.64 -3.57
CA LEU A 66 -11.89 2.74 -2.86
C LEU A 66 -13.21 2.25 -2.25
N LEU A 67 -13.20 2.04 -0.93
CA LEU A 67 -14.35 1.57 -0.17
C LEU A 67 -14.99 2.76 0.53
N GLY A 68 -16.16 3.12 0.02
CA GLY A 68 -16.95 4.23 0.53
C GLY A 68 -16.33 5.61 0.40
N VAL A 69 -15.36 5.75 -0.50
CA VAL A 69 -14.82 7.04 -0.91
C VAL A 69 -15.88 7.78 -1.74
N PRO A 70 -16.14 9.08 -1.50
CA PRO A 70 -17.08 9.84 -2.31
C PRO A 70 -16.76 9.77 -3.80
N PRO A 71 -17.76 9.56 -4.68
CA PRO A 71 -17.52 9.44 -6.14
C PRO A 71 -16.77 10.62 -6.74
N VAL A 72 -16.95 11.83 -6.20
CA VAL A 72 -16.23 13.04 -6.63
C VAL A 72 -14.69 12.93 -6.49
N LEU A 73 -14.19 12.07 -5.58
CA LEU A 73 -12.76 11.86 -5.37
C LEU A 73 -12.13 10.79 -6.27
N VAL A 74 -12.94 10.01 -6.98
CA VAL A 74 -12.44 8.97 -7.90
C VAL A 74 -11.55 9.59 -8.98
N SER A 75 -11.94 10.73 -9.56
CA SER A 75 -11.17 11.41 -10.59
C SER A 75 -9.86 12.04 -10.07
N PRO A 76 -9.86 12.80 -8.95
CA PRO A 76 -8.63 13.22 -8.29
C PRO A 76 -7.66 12.07 -7.98
N ILE A 77 -8.16 10.96 -7.43
CA ILE A 77 -7.34 9.79 -7.09
C ILE A 77 -6.78 9.13 -8.36
N ARG A 78 -7.58 9.00 -9.42
CA ARG A 78 -7.11 8.53 -10.73
C ARG A 78 -5.94 9.37 -11.25
N ASN A 79 -6.04 10.70 -11.18
CA ASN A 79 -4.96 11.59 -11.59
C ASN A 79 -3.71 11.44 -10.71
N ALA A 80 -3.90 11.24 -9.41
CA ALA A 80 -2.82 10.97 -8.47
C ALA A 80 -2.08 9.66 -8.81
N ILE A 81 -2.82 8.61 -9.15
CA ILE A 81 -2.28 7.33 -9.63
C ILE A 81 -1.49 7.54 -10.92
N THR A 82 -2.12 8.16 -11.93
CA THR A 82 -1.52 8.31 -13.25
C THR A 82 -0.22 9.13 -13.24
N SER A 83 -0.19 10.19 -12.43
CA SER A 83 0.97 11.08 -12.32
C SER A 83 2.14 10.51 -11.51
N SER A 84 1.89 9.54 -10.63
CA SER A 84 2.91 9.01 -9.71
C SER A 84 3.40 7.61 -10.08
N TRP A 85 2.51 6.76 -10.61
CA TRP A 85 2.82 5.39 -11.01
C TRP A 85 2.91 5.22 -12.53
N GLY A 86 2.00 5.85 -13.28
CA GLY A 86 1.92 5.74 -14.73
C GLY A 86 0.56 5.24 -15.18
N GLN A 87 0.46 4.03 -15.73
CA GLN A 87 -0.77 3.59 -16.39
C GLN A 87 -1.70 2.80 -15.47
N ILE A 88 -3.00 3.05 -15.62
CA ILE A 88 -4.08 2.21 -15.09
C ILE A 88 -4.47 1.24 -16.20
N GLN A 89 -4.37 -0.06 -15.92
CA GLN A 89 -4.68 -1.14 -16.86
C GLN A 89 -6.18 -1.36 -17.00
N ALA A 90 -6.93 -1.27 -15.89
CA ALA A 90 -8.38 -1.43 -15.90
C ALA A 90 -9.02 -0.71 -14.71
N GLU A 91 -10.30 -0.37 -14.88
CA GLU A 91 -11.15 0.16 -13.81
C GLU A 91 -12.48 -0.59 -13.80
N GLN A 92 -12.99 -0.89 -12.61
CA GLN A 92 -14.26 -1.59 -12.45
C GLN A 92 -14.93 -1.25 -11.12
N ILE A 93 -16.21 -1.58 -11.03
CA ILE A 93 -16.92 -1.65 -9.75
C ILE A 93 -16.82 -3.09 -9.25
N TYR A 94 -16.15 -3.29 -8.12
CA TYR A 94 -15.93 -4.58 -7.50
C TYR A 94 -16.65 -4.63 -6.15
N TYR A 95 -17.79 -5.32 -6.10
CA TYR A 95 -18.68 -5.38 -4.91
C TYR A 95 -18.88 -3.99 -4.30
N GLY A 96 -19.39 -3.03 -5.09
CA GLY A 96 -19.67 -1.66 -4.63
C GLY A 96 -18.44 -0.76 -4.42
N ALA A 97 -17.21 -1.28 -4.46
CA ALA A 97 -15.99 -0.48 -4.40
C ALA A 97 -15.50 -0.09 -5.81
N HIS A 98 -14.97 1.13 -5.95
CA HIS A 98 -14.25 1.50 -7.18
C HIS A 98 -12.85 0.89 -7.15
N GLU A 99 -12.52 0.02 -8.09
CA GLU A 99 -11.24 -0.67 -8.17
C GLU A 99 -10.42 -0.16 -9.36
N PHE A 100 -9.18 0.23 -9.09
CA PHE A 100 -8.15 0.47 -10.10
C PHE A 100 -7.21 -0.74 -10.15
N LYS A 101 -6.97 -1.29 -11.34
CA LYS A 101 -5.89 -2.22 -11.61
C LYS A 101 -4.75 -1.45 -12.28
N LEU A 102 -3.58 -1.43 -11.65
CA LEU A 102 -2.41 -0.72 -12.14
C LEU A 102 -1.61 -1.59 -13.11
N LEU A 103 -0.97 -0.98 -14.11
CA LEU A 103 -0.04 -1.71 -14.96
C LEU A 103 1.24 -2.02 -14.16
N GLY A 104 1.69 -3.28 -14.14
CA GLY A 104 2.87 -3.72 -13.38
C GLY A 104 2.52 -4.28 -12.01
N MET A 105 3.46 -4.24 -11.05
CA MET A 105 3.30 -4.86 -9.73
C MET A 105 3.82 -3.96 -8.60
N PRO A 106 3.21 -2.78 -8.38
CA PRO A 106 3.69 -1.77 -7.42
C PRO A 106 3.83 -2.33 -6.00
N TRP A 107 3.01 -3.30 -5.61
CA TRP A 107 3.02 -3.81 -4.25
C TRP A 107 4.05 -4.92 -4.00
N ARG A 108 4.77 -5.37 -5.04
CA ARG A 108 5.94 -6.25 -4.84
C ARG A 108 7.19 -5.49 -4.42
N LEU A 109 7.21 -4.17 -4.60
CA LEU A 109 8.26 -3.27 -4.16
C LEU A 109 9.68 -3.66 -4.62
N GLN A 110 9.81 -4.14 -5.86
CA GLN A 110 11.10 -4.58 -6.36
C GLN A 110 11.97 -3.41 -6.85
N GLY A 111 13.22 -3.38 -6.40
CA GLY A 111 14.23 -2.44 -6.90
C GLY A 111 13.81 -0.97 -6.81
N ASN A 112 13.91 -0.26 -7.94
CA ASN A 112 13.58 1.16 -8.02
C ASN A 112 12.06 1.41 -8.05
N GLU A 113 11.23 0.42 -8.42
CA GLU A 113 9.78 0.55 -8.42
C GLU A 113 9.23 0.76 -7.00
N SER A 114 9.94 0.29 -5.96
CA SER A 114 9.60 0.58 -4.56
C SER A 114 9.50 2.07 -4.26
N ILE A 115 10.37 2.90 -4.88
CA ILE A 115 10.36 4.35 -4.72
C ILE A 115 9.11 4.94 -5.37
N THR A 116 8.77 4.47 -6.57
CA THR A 116 7.59 4.89 -7.33
C THR A 116 6.30 4.48 -6.61
N ALA A 117 6.21 3.26 -6.08
CA ALA A 117 5.08 2.77 -5.31
C ALA A 117 4.85 3.57 -4.02
N ARG A 118 5.92 3.93 -3.29
CA ARG A 118 5.81 4.82 -2.11
C ARG A 118 5.44 6.24 -2.50
N THR A 119 5.94 6.74 -3.63
CA THR A 119 5.52 8.04 -4.19
C THR A 119 4.04 8.04 -4.53
N LEU A 120 3.52 6.94 -5.07
CA LEU A 120 2.09 6.75 -5.34
C LEU A 120 1.26 6.84 -4.06
N ILE A 121 1.65 6.15 -2.98
CA ILE A 121 0.92 6.23 -1.71
C ILE A 121 0.93 7.66 -1.14
N VAL A 122 2.07 8.34 -1.17
CA VAL A 122 2.15 9.76 -0.77
C VAL A 122 1.23 10.63 -1.64
N SER A 123 1.16 10.38 -2.95
CA SER A 123 0.28 11.10 -3.87
C SER A 123 -1.21 10.91 -3.54
N VAL A 124 -1.63 9.68 -3.24
CA VAL A 124 -3.00 9.34 -2.82
C VAL A 124 -3.32 9.99 -1.47
N LEU A 125 -2.45 9.85 -0.46
CA LEU A 125 -2.63 10.48 0.86
C LEU A 125 -2.73 12.00 0.76
N ARG A 126 -1.87 12.63 -0.05
CA ARG A 126 -1.92 14.07 -0.31
C ARG A 126 -3.25 14.43 -0.96
N THR A 127 -3.68 13.67 -1.97
CA THR A 127 -4.95 13.89 -2.69
C THR A 127 -6.15 13.84 -1.76
N MET A 128 -6.20 12.87 -0.85
CA MET A 128 -7.24 12.81 0.19
C MET A 128 -7.19 14.06 1.07
N ALA A 129 -6.00 14.44 1.54
CA ALA A 129 -5.82 15.59 2.43
C ALA A 129 -6.24 16.93 1.80
N VAL A 130 -5.86 17.23 0.54
CA VAL A 130 -6.31 18.47 -0.13
C VAL A 130 -7.83 18.51 -0.34
N ASN A 131 -8.48 17.36 -0.39
CA ASN A 131 -9.93 17.23 -0.53
C ASN A 131 -10.65 17.13 0.82
N GLY A 132 -9.99 17.48 1.93
CA GLY A 132 -10.61 17.54 3.25
C GLY A 132 -10.76 16.18 3.95
N TRP A 133 -9.91 15.20 3.60
CA TRP A 133 -9.87 13.89 4.25
C TRP A 133 -8.54 13.66 4.95
N ASN A 134 -8.59 13.45 6.27
CA ASN A 134 -7.42 13.11 7.07
C ASN A 134 -7.32 11.60 7.29
N MET A 135 -6.09 11.13 7.42
CA MET A 135 -5.78 9.76 7.80
C MET A 135 -6.15 9.56 9.27
N ILE A 136 -6.97 8.55 9.54
CA ILE A 136 -7.21 8.07 10.91
C ILE A 136 -6.03 7.18 11.30
N GLN A 137 -5.87 6.07 10.57
CA GLN A 137 -4.83 5.07 10.82
C GLN A 137 -4.71 4.11 9.65
N ALA A 138 -3.50 3.62 9.39
CA ALA A 138 -3.27 2.43 8.57
C ALA A 138 -3.25 1.19 9.49
N ALA A 139 -3.97 0.14 9.12
CA ALA A 139 -4.04 -1.07 9.93
C ALA A 139 -4.17 -2.32 9.08
N ASP A 140 -3.40 -3.36 9.41
CA ASP A 140 -3.63 -4.71 8.91
C ASP A 140 -4.81 -5.33 9.66
N VAL A 141 -5.95 -5.36 8.98
CA VAL A 141 -7.21 -5.88 9.49
C VAL A 141 -7.53 -7.27 8.93
N SER A 142 -6.64 -7.85 8.13
CA SER A 142 -6.87 -9.07 7.38
C SER A 142 -5.88 -10.15 7.79
N LYS A 143 -6.36 -11.33 8.20
CA LYS A 143 -5.49 -12.49 8.47
C LYS A 143 -5.02 -13.21 7.18
N LYS A 144 -5.18 -12.58 6.02
CA LYS A 144 -4.79 -13.15 4.73
C LYS A 144 -3.27 -13.07 4.60
N GLU A 145 -2.66 -14.14 4.11
CA GLU A 145 -1.25 -14.13 3.72
C GLU A 145 -0.99 -13.00 2.71
N HIS A 146 0.08 -12.22 2.95
CA HIS A 146 0.43 -11.02 2.18
C HIS A 146 -0.63 -9.89 2.23
N GLY A 147 -1.40 -9.85 3.33
CA GLY A 147 -2.20 -8.70 3.73
C GLY A 147 -1.36 -7.43 3.76
N LYS A 148 -1.98 -6.32 3.35
CA LYS A 148 -1.40 -4.97 3.44
C LYS A 148 -2.34 -4.16 4.31
N ASP A 149 -1.85 -3.03 4.78
CA ASP A 149 -2.67 -2.14 5.57
C ASP A 149 -3.87 -1.61 4.77
N ALA A 150 -5.02 -1.59 5.44
CA ALA A 150 -6.16 -0.78 5.06
C ALA A 150 -5.96 0.65 5.56
N LEU A 151 -6.21 1.63 4.71
CA LEU A 151 -6.07 3.05 5.02
C LEU A 151 -7.45 3.64 5.31
N PHE A 152 -7.73 3.96 6.57
CA PHE A 152 -8.97 4.62 6.99
C PHE A 152 -8.85 6.15 7.05
N PHE A 153 -9.82 6.85 6.48
CA PHE A 153 -9.85 8.31 6.44
C PHE A 153 -11.13 8.86 7.04
N GLU A 154 -11.05 10.04 7.61
CA GLU A 154 -12.20 10.83 8.05
C GLU A 154 -12.25 12.20 7.39
N THR A 155 -13.45 12.75 7.25
CA THR A 155 -13.63 14.17 6.88
C THR A 155 -13.09 15.08 7.97
N ILE A 156 -12.36 16.12 7.59
CA ILE A 156 -11.98 17.20 8.51
C ILE A 156 -13.20 18.05 8.90
N ASP A 157 -13.08 18.82 9.98
CA ASP A 157 -14.08 19.83 10.35
C ASP A 157 -14.21 20.87 9.21
N PRO A 158 -15.40 21.00 8.59
CA PRO A 158 -15.65 21.99 7.53
C PRO A 158 -15.36 23.44 7.97
N SER A 159 -15.40 23.74 9.27
CA SER A 159 -15.11 25.07 9.81
C SER A 159 -13.66 25.52 9.56
N LEU A 160 -12.73 24.58 9.31
CA LEU A 160 -11.32 24.87 9.02
C LEU A 160 -11.10 25.42 7.60
N GLY A 161 -12.15 25.41 6.77
CA GLY A 161 -12.15 25.94 5.41
C GLY A 161 -11.35 25.09 4.43
N VAL A 162 -10.96 25.71 3.31
CA VAL A 162 -10.19 25.02 2.25
C VAL A 162 -8.81 24.64 2.75
N VAL A 163 -8.43 23.38 2.53
CA VAL A 163 -7.09 22.87 2.83
C VAL A 163 -6.12 23.44 1.80
N ARG A 164 -5.09 24.16 2.27
CA ARG A 164 -4.10 24.75 1.36
C ARG A 164 -3.06 23.71 0.96
N PRO A 165 -2.56 23.71 -0.29
CA PRO A 165 -1.57 22.75 -0.76
C PRO A 165 -0.29 22.70 0.09
N ASP A 166 0.15 23.81 0.68
CA ASP A 166 1.33 23.89 1.56
C ASP A 166 1.11 23.15 2.90
N GLU A 167 -0.12 23.13 3.42
CA GLU A 167 -0.49 22.42 4.65
C GLU A 167 -0.54 20.88 4.48
N VAL A 168 -0.46 20.40 3.24
CA VAL A 168 -0.47 18.97 2.90
C VAL A 168 0.82 18.53 2.23
N ASP A 169 1.91 19.28 2.46
CA ASP A 169 3.23 18.80 2.10
C ASP A 169 3.51 17.48 2.82
N MET A 170 3.82 16.46 2.02
CA MET A 170 4.07 15.11 2.50
C MET A 170 5.29 14.52 1.80
N PHE A 171 5.99 13.64 2.52
CA PHE A 171 7.05 12.81 1.99
C PHE A 171 7.08 11.48 2.74
N ALA A 172 7.73 10.48 2.16
CA ALA A 172 7.91 9.17 2.79
C ALA A 172 9.35 8.95 3.23
N MET A 173 9.53 8.14 4.27
CA MET A 173 10.78 7.49 4.59
C MET A 173 10.58 5.97 4.56
N SER A 174 11.57 5.25 4.09
CA SER A 174 11.56 3.78 4.10
C SER A 174 12.87 3.20 4.59
N PHE A 175 12.78 2.08 5.30
CA PHE A 175 13.91 1.35 5.84
C PHE A 175 14.10 0.08 5.01
N ASN A 176 15.08 0.08 4.12
CA ASN A 176 15.26 -0.95 3.12
C ASN A 176 16.45 -1.86 3.47
N SER A 177 16.33 -3.15 3.14
CA SER A 177 17.37 -4.13 3.43
C SER A 177 17.70 -4.12 4.93
N SER A 178 18.96 -4.26 5.33
CA SER A 178 19.37 -4.15 6.73
C SER A 178 19.91 -2.77 7.12
N ASP A 179 20.23 -1.91 6.14
CA ASP A 179 21.09 -0.74 6.36
C ASP A 179 20.81 0.50 5.50
N LYS A 180 19.71 0.55 4.74
CA LYS A 180 19.39 1.72 3.89
C LYS A 180 18.20 2.50 4.43
N LEU A 181 18.35 3.82 4.56
CA LEU A 181 17.25 4.76 4.79
C LEU A 181 17.03 5.57 3.52
N ARG A 182 15.80 5.65 3.03
CA ARG A 182 15.44 6.53 1.91
C ARG A 182 14.50 7.61 2.38
N VAL A 183 14.74 8.83 1.92
CA VAL A 183 13.78 9.94 1.99
C VAL A 183 13.20 10.14 0.60
N ILE A 184 11.92 9.91 0.42
CA ILE A 184 11.22 9.81 -0.87
C ILE A 184 10.23 10.95 -1.03
N GLY A 185 10.29 11.65 -2.16
CA GLY A 185 9.40 12.74 -2.52
C GLY A 185 10.13 14.06 -2.77
N ASN A 186 9.37 15.12 -3.00
CA ASN A 186 9.93 16.46 -3.11
C ASN A 186 10.14 17.05 -1.71
N VAL A 187 11.33 16.83 -1.14
CA VAL A 187 11.66 17.26 0.22
C VAL A 187 12.56 18.50 0.24
N PRO A 188 12.33 19.45 1.16
CA PRO A 188 13.28 20.52 1.42
C PRO A 188 14.66 19.96 1.83
N HIS A 189 15.74 20.62 1.42
CA HIS A 189 17.11 20.21 1.79
C HIS A 189 17.33 20.19 3.32
N SER A 190 16.55 20.96 4.09
CA SER A 190 16.60 20.93 5.54
C SER A 190 16.16 19.57 6.13
N ILE A 191 15.28 18.84 5.45
CA ILE A 191 14.84 17.49 5.87
C ILE A 191 15.97 16.47 5.71
N THR A 192 16.64 16.45 4.55
CA THR A 192 17.78 15.55 4.34
C THR A 192 18.94 15.89 5.28
N THR A 193 19.17 17.17 5.55
CA THR A 193 20.15 17.63 6.55
C THR A 193 19.78 17.16 7.96
N ALA A 194 18.51 17.30 8.35
CA ALA A 194 17.99 16.86 9.66
C ALA A 194 18.15 15.34 9.86
N VAL A 195 17.92 14.54 8.81
CA VAL A 195 18.16 13.08 8.80
C VAL A 195 19.64 12.78 9.00
N LYS A 196 20.51 13.43 8.24
CA LYS A 196 21.97 13.26 8.33
C LYS A 196 22.50 13.58 9.73
N GLN A 197 22.02 14.67 10.35
CA GLN A 197 22.35 15.04 11.72
C GLN A 197 21.91 13.98 12.73
N ALA A 198 20.71 13.42 12.58
CA ALA A 198 20.24 12.35 13.48
C ALA A 198 21.12 11.10 13.39
N ILE A 199 21.52 10.71 12.17
CA ILE A 199 22.44 9.58 11.95
C ILE A 199 23.79 9.87 12.63
N GLN A 200 24.38 11.03 12.38
CA GLN A 200 25.70 11.39 12.93
C GLN A 200 25.71 11.50 14.46
N ALA A 201 24.58 11.88 15.07
CA ALA A 201 24.48 12.03 16.52
C ALA A 201 24.30 10.69 17.25
N GLN A 202 23.51 9.76 16.68
CA GLN A 202 23.01 8.60 17.43
C GLN A 202 23.38 7.23 16.82
N TRP A 203 23.95 7.19 15.62
CA TRP A 203 24.39 5.96 14.98
C TRP A 203 25.92 5.91 14.92
N PRO A 204 26.60 5.23 15.88
CA PRO A 204 28.07 5.29 16.00
C PRO A 204 28.82 4.83 14.75
N SER A 205 28.26 3.86 14.03
CA SER A 205 28.85 3.34 12.80
C SER A 205 28.78 4.34 11.63
N GLY A 206 27.88 5.33 11.71
CA GLY A 206 27.77 6.42 10.74
C GLY A 206 27.30 6.00 9.34
N ILE A 207 27.51 6.90 8.39
CA ILE A 207 27.08 6.76 7.00
C ILE A 207 28.19 6.07 6.18
N HIS A 208 27.82 5.05 5.41
CA HIS A 208 28.70 4.42 4.42
C HIS A 208 28.67 5.16 3.09
N LYS A 209 27.48 5.50 2.58
CA LYS A 209 27.28 6.16 1.29
C LYS A 209 26.00 6.99 1.28
N GLU A 210 26.00 8.09 0.54
CA GLU A 210 24.81 8.87 0.19
C GLU A 210 24.67 8.95 -1.33
N CYS A 211 23.45 8.86 -1.84
CA CYS A 211 23.17 9.09 -3.26
C CYS A 211 21.72 9.48 -3.51
N ALA A 212 21.51 10.30 -4.55
CA ALA A 212 20.17 10.53 -5.10
C ALA A 212 19.82 9.42 -6.09
N ILE A 213 18.62 8.85 -5.96
CA ILE A 213 18.07 7.81 -6.85
C ILE A 213 16.62 8.17 -7.13
N LEU A 214 16.28 8.46 -8.39
CA LEU A 214 14.94 8.92 -8.79
C LEU A 214 14.49 10.13 -7.94
N ARG A 215 13.36 10.00 -7.23
CA ARG A 215 12.80 11.02 -6.33
C ARG A 215 13.18 10.76 -4.86
N ALA A 216 14.29 10.07 -4.61
CA ALA A 216 14.74 9.70 -3.28
C ALA A 216 16.19 10.10 -3.00
N HIS A 217 16.45 10.46 -1.74
CA HIS A 217 17.81 10.54 -1.19
C HIS A 217 18.05 9.30 -0.32
N GLU A 218 19.00 8.45 -0.72
CA GLU A 218 19.35 7.22 -0.02
C GLU A 218 20.59 7.43 0.86
N PHE A 219 20.47 7.07 2.12
CA PHE A 219 21.58 6.91 3.07
C PHE A 219 21.82 5.42 3.28
N LYS A 220 22.96 4.92 2.84
CA LYS A 220 23.46 3.59 3.23
C LYS A 220 24.30 3.74 4.49
N LEU A 221 23.90 3.08 5.56
CA LEU A 221 24.54 3.13 6.87
C LEU A 221 25.57 2.01 7.00
N ARG A 222 26.58 2.19 7.87
CA ARG A 222 27.44 1.08 8.30
C ARG A 222 26.71 0.30 9.40
N GLY A 223 26.85 -1.02 9.46
CA GLY A 223 26.14 -1.87 10.42
C GLY A 223 24.73 -2.26 9.94
N ASN A 224 23.87 -2.75 10.83
CA ASN A 224 22.54 -3.26 10.45
C ASN A 224 21.41 -2.67 11.32
N PRO A 225 21.13 -1.35 11.23
CA PRO A 225 20.17 -0.68 12.08
C PRO A 225 18.74 -1.26 12.01
N TRP A 226 18.38 -1.91 10.89
CA TRP A 226 17.06 -2.52 10.68
C TRP A 226 17.02 -4.00 11.04
N ARG A 227 18.17 -4.60 11.34
CA ARG A 227 18.31 -5.94 11.92
C ARG A 227 19.35 -5.91 13.04
N PRO A 228 19.12 -5.07 14.06
CA PRO A 228 20.15 -4.77 15.03
C PRO A 228 20.40 -5.95 15.96
N HIS A 229 21.63 -6.08 16.45
CA HIS A 229 22.01 -7.04 17.48
C HIS A 229 22.81 -6.37 18.60
N GLY A 230 22.68 -6.87 19.83
CA GLY A 230 23.38 -6.32 20.99
C GLY A 230 23.12 -4.82 21.18
N ALA A 231 24.19 -4.03 21.27
CA ALA A 231 24.12 -2.58 21.48
C ALA A 231 23.47 -1.81 20.31
N GLU A 232 23.54 -2.33 19.07
CA GLU A 232 22.86 -1.70 17.93
C GLU A 232 21.35 -1.57 18.15
N THR A 233 20.77 -2.45 18.98
CA THR A 233 19.35 -2.41 19.33
C THR A 233 19.00 -1.09 20.01
N VAL A 234 19.85 -0.61 20.92
CA VAL A 234 19.64 0.66 21.63
C VAL A 234 19.90 1.84 20.69
N TYR A 235 21.02 1.82 19.97
CA TYR A 235 21.39 2.91 19.06
C TYR A 235 20.37 3.11 17.94
N SER A 236 19.76 2.05 17.39
CA SER A 236 18.75 2.20 16.36
C SER A 236 17.49 2.92 16.87
N ARG A 237 17.05 2.65 18.11
CA ARG A 237 15.90 3.35 18.71
C ARG A 237 16.23 4.79 19.09
N MET A 238 17.43 5.05 19.62
CA MET A 238 17.88 6.42 19.90
C MET A 238 18.00 7.23 18.62
N PHE A 239 18.53 6.63 17.55
CA PHE A 239 18.58 7.22 16.22
C PHE A 239 17.18 7.56 15.70
N LEU A 240 16.24 6.62 15.70
CA LEU A 240 14.86 6.89 15.25
C LEU A 240 14.18 7.96 16.10
N SER A 241 14.45 8.00 17.41
CA SER A 241 13.93 9.04 18.32
C SER A 241 14.46 10.43 17.95
N GLN A 242 15.78 10.55 17.74
CA GLN A 242 16.41 11.80 17.31
C GLN A 242 15.96 12.22 15.90
N LEU A 243 15.78 11.26 15.00
CA LEU A 243 15.24 11.48 13.66
C LEU A 243 13.85 12.14 13.74
N LEU A 244 12.93 11.55 14.51
CA LEU A 244 11.59 12.10 14.70
C LEU A 244 11.63 13.51 15.31
N ALA A 245 12.48 13.74 16.32
CA ALA A 245 12.67 15.06 16.93
C ALA A 245 13.19 16.10 15.91
N ASN A 246 14.20 15.73 15.11
CA ASN A 246 14.76 16.63 14.10
C ASN A 246 13.75 16.97 13.01
N ILE A 247 12.95 16.00 12.56
CA ILE A 247 11.89 16.23 11.56
C ILE A 247 10.77 17.11 12.14
N ARG A 248 10.41 16.93 13.42
CA ARG A 248 9.46 17.80 14.12
C ARG A 248 9.94 19.25 14.20
N ALA A 249 11.23 19.46 14.45
CA ALA A 249 11.83 20.79 14.42
C ALA A 249 11.75 21.47 13.04
N GLN A 250 11.59 20.70 11.96
CA GLN A 250 11.37 21.21 10.59
C GLN A 250 9.88 21.45 10.26
N GLY A 251 8.98 21.28 11.22
CA GLY A 251 7.54 21.49 11.04
C GLY A 251 6.79 20.31 10.41
N PHE A 252 7.37 19.11 10.44
CA PHE A 252 6.75 17.88 9.95
C PHE A 252 6.51 16.89 11.09
N LYS A 253 5.44 16.10 11.03
CA LYS A 253 5.15 15.04 12.01
C LYS A 253 4.82 13.75 11.27
N LEU A 254 5.09 12.63 11.93
CA LEU A 254 4.71 11.31 11.43
C LEU A 254 3.18 11.28 11.26
N TYR A 255 2.74 11.11 10.02
CA TYR A 255 1.34 11.11 9.62
C TYR A 255 0.73 9.72 9.72
N THR A 256 1.45 8.73 9.18
CA THR A 256 1.11 7.32 9.32
C THR A 256 2.36 6.47 9.13
N SER A 257 2.34 5.27 9.70
CA SER A 257 3.18 4.17 9.23
C SER A 257 2.31 3.26 8.37
N VAL A 258 2.83 2.71 7.28
CA VAL A 258 2.06 1.84 6.38
C VAL A 258 2.92 0.69 5.84
N ASP A 259 2.41 -0.53 5.94
CA ASP A 259 2.90 -1.67 5.16
C ASP A 259 2.14 -1.78 3.83
N ILE A 260 2.90 -1.66 2.74
CA ILE A 260 2.38 -1.73 1.37
C ILE A 260 2.96 -2.91 0.59
N SER A 261 3.73 -3.78 1.26
CA SER A 261 4.43 -4.90 0.65
C SER A 261 3.53 -6.12 0.49
N HIS A 262 3.67 -6.83 -0.64
CA HIS A 262 3.11 -8.15 -0.83
C HIS A 262 4.19 -9.16 -0.42
N GLY A 263 4.23 -9.49 0.88
CA GLY A 263 5.33 -10.12 1.60
C GLY A 263 5.77 -11.53 1.16
N GLN A 264 6.28 -11.69 -0.06
CA GLN A 264 6.96 -12.92 -0.47
C GLN A 264 8.38 -13.04 0.14
N ASP A 265 8.93 -11.93 0.61
CA ASP A 265 10.23 -11.87 1.25
C ASP A 265 10.14 -11.03 2.53
N GLU A 266 9.59 -11.62 3.62
CA GLU A 266 9.54 -11.02 4.97
C GLU A 266 10.90 -10.49 5.44
N LYS A 267 11.98 -11.00 4.83
CA LYS A 267 13.34 -10.58 5.11
C LYS A 267 13.61 -9.14 4.65
N HIS A 268 13.01 -8.64 3.58
CA HIS A 268 13.62 -7.54 2.85
C HIS A 268 13.08 -6.13 3.13
N GLU A 269 11.88 -5.97 3.68
CA GLU A 269 11.25 -4.65 3.72
C GLU A 269 10.44 -4.38 4.99
N THR A 270 10.57 -3.14 5.47
CA THR A 270 9.90 -2.61 6.64
C THR A 270 8.70 -1.74 6.24
N GLU A 271 7.99 -1.28 7.27
CA GLU A 271 7.08 -0.14 7.23
C GLU A 271 7.60 1.06 6.43
N THR A 272 6.67 1.77 5.80
CA THR A 272 6.89 3.09 5.20
C THR A 272 6.32 4.16 6.13
N TRP A 273 7.15 5.10 6.54
CA TRP A 273 6.71 6.24 7.34
C TRP A 273 6.37 7.40 6.42
N VAL A 274 5.15 7.90 6.49
CA VAL A 274 4.74 9.12 5.79
C VAL A 274 4.74 10.27 6.79
N PHE A 275 5.38 11.37 6.44
CA PHE A 275 5.40 12.60 7.21
C PHE A 275 4.53 13.64 6.52
N ARG A 276 3.81 14.45 7.30
CA ARG A 276 3.01 15.58 6.81
C ARG A 276 3.43 16.85 7.53
N ARG A 277 3.37 17.98 6.82
CA ARG A 277 3.54 19.30 7.43
C ARG A 277 2.44 19.55 8.46
N VAL A 278 2.85 20.07 9.60
CA VAL A 278 1.97 20.49 10.67
C VAL A 278 1.24 21.75 10.23
N GLY A 279 -0.08 21.74 10.32
CA GLY A 279 -0.92 22.85 9.89
C GLY A 279 -2.24 22.91 10.66
N ARG A 280 -3.13 23.80 10.22
CA ARG A 280 -4.45 23.99 10.87
C ARG A 280 -5.32 22.75 10.75
N THR A 281 -5.17 22.03 9.65
CA THR A 281 -5.98 20.87 9.30
C THR A 281 -5.45 19.56 9.88
N TRP A 282 -4.21 19.55 10.41
CA TRP A 282 -3.58 18.37 11.02
C TRP A 282 -2.32 18.77 11.81
N SER A 283 -2.23 18.40 13.10
CA SER A 283 -1.20 18.91 14.04
C SER A 283 -0.35 17.85 14.76
#